data_AF-A0A1H1G0R9-F1
#
_entry.id   AF-A0A1H1G0R9-F1
#
_cell.length_a   1.000
_cell.length_b   1.000
_cell.length_c   1.000
_cell.angle_alpha   90.00
_cell.angle_beta   90.00
_cell.angle_gamma   90.00
#
_symmetry.space_group_name_H-M   'P 1'
#
loop_
_entity.id
_entity.type
_entity.pdbx_description
1 polymer ?
#
loop_
_entity_poly.entity_id
_entity_poly.type
_entity_poly.pdbx_seq_one_letter_code
_entity_poly.pdbx_strand_id
1 'polypeptide(L)'
;MAVPAPLGTEDRTARLTLRRPDAWRREDSAQADLRVTGDDVVLTVRSRPSDRTIAEEHTSLLERLPGSVDGLRLIGSDPWTTTGAPARLVEYVRPDEDGDVAGAHLLFVTGRHRVDLTIERPLAGMLATDDLVFAVLDTVRATEPAPSRVQRDLEPLPTAAPAPPVEGTHLSADALGTLRSLAGRRWNPTLLRTPAGRELIEAGLVGRLGTLPESTQTLLGPWEGDAQPVTLEQRLPDGRTTRLQAWSETVVDGTDEAGAVVTGLSAEHVVRVMAGRLGIGPAWTFPFRTGSVPADVLTRRTSGADTATDLPAATAEADPRLARFWAAPWTVSSLRRPGKPNPIVVVHAEGQGFARVGRTEAGATAFVTDSPANVYRSLVRALLG
;
A
#
# COMPACT_ATOMS: atom_id res chain seq x y z
N MET A 1 16.38 16.94 2.11
CA MET A 1 17.21 16.05 1.27
C MET A 1 17.83 15.04 2.20
N ALA A 2 17.52 13.75 2.04
CA ALA A 2 18.22 12.69 2.77
C ALA A 2 19.68 12.66 2.28
N VAL A 3 20.62 12.56 3.22
CA VAL A 3 22.03 12.36 2.89
C VAL A 3 22.12 10.97 2.22
N PRO A 4 22.71 10.83 1.02
CA PRO A 4 22.88 9.52 0.41
C PRO A 4 23.62 8.62 1.39
N ALA A 5 23.04 7.48 1.73
CA ALA A 5 23.76 6.48 2.50
C ALA A 5 25.07 6.16 1.77
N PRO A 6 26.23 6.17 2.45
CA PRO A 6 27.49 5.89 1.79
C PRO A 6 27.50 4.41 1.35
N LEU A 7 27.23 4.19 0.06
CA LEU A 7 27.44 2.89 -0.57
C LEU A 7 28.94 2.73 -0.83
N GLY A 8 29.56 1.75 -0.19
CA GLY A 8 31.02 1.60 -0.14
C GLY A 8 31.54 0.51 -1.09
N THR A 9 31.00 -0.70 -0.96
CA THR A 9 31.51 -1.88 -1.67
C THR A 9 30.79 -2.10 -3.00
N GLU A 10 31.55 -2.24 -4.08
CA GLU A 10 31.05 -2.65 -5.40
C GLU A 10 31.12 -4.17 -5.56
N ASP A 11 29.98 -4.78 -5.84
CA ASP A 11 29.88 -6.19 -6.23
C ASP A 11 29.67 -6.31 -7.74
N ARG A 12 30.33 -7.33 -8.31
CA ARG A 12 30.24 -7.65 -9.73
C ARG A 12 29.87 -9.11 -9.95
N THR A 13 28.94 -9.33 -10.87
CA THR A 13 28.64 -10.64 -11.46
C THR A 13 29.01 -10.63 -12.94
N ALA A 14 28.76 -11.72 -13.66
CA ALA A 14 28.92 -11.76 -15.11
C ALA A 14 27.94 -10.82 -15.85
N ARG A 15 26.84 -10.41 -15.22
CA ARG A 15 25.73 -9.69 -15.87
C ARG A 15 25.45 -8.29 -15.31
N LEU A 16 25.90 -8.02 -14.07
CA LEU A 16 25.69 -6.72 -13.45
C LEU A 16 26.83 -6.29 -12.54
N THR A 17 26.87 -4.99 -12.27
CA THR A 17 27.55 -4.37 -11.13
C THR A 17 26.52 -3.67 -10.25
N LEU A 18 26.73 -3.67 -8.94
CA LEU A 18 25.96 -2.86 -7.98
C LEU A 18 26.86 -2.40 -6.85
N ARG A 19 26.44 -1.37 -6.12
CA ARG A 19 27.09 -0.93 -4.88
C ARG A 19 26.18 -1.16 -3.70
N ARG A 20 26.76 -1.62 -2.61
CA ARG A 20 26.05 -1.91 -1.36
C ARG A 20 26.76 -1.26 -0.16
N PRO A 21 26.08 -1.16 0.98
CA PRO A 21 26.73 -0.84 2.24
C PRO A 21 27.83 -1.85 2.58
N ASP A 22 28.88 -1.39 3.25
CA ASP A 22 29.99 -2.24 3.67
C ASP A 22 29.57 -3.23 4.77
N ALA A 23 28.57 -2.86 5.57
CA ALA A 23 28.01 -3.71 6.61
C ALA A 23 27.28 -4.95 6.06
N TRP A 24 26.76 -4.87 4.83
CA TRP A 24 26.11 -6.00 4.19
C TRP A 24 27.16 -7.02 3.77
N ARG A 25 26.89 -8.31 4.01
CA ARG A 25 27.85 -9.38 3.75
C ARG A 25 27.43 -10.15 2.53
N ARG A 26 28.39 -10.36 1.63
CA ARG A 26 28.23 -11.30 0.53
C ARG A 26 28.26 -12.72 1.08
N GLU A 27 27.29 -13.52 0.68
CA GLU A 27 27.18 -14.94 1.04
C GLU A 27 27.55 -15.80 -0.17
N ASP A 28 28.28 -16.88 0.08
CA ASP A 28 28.53 -17.91 -0.94
C ASP A 28 27.28 -18.78 -1.07
N SER A 29 26.55 -18.62 -2.17
CA SER A 29 25.34 -19.38 -2.46
C SER A 29 25.46 -20.08 -3.81
N ALA A 30 25.27 -21.39 -3.83
CA ALA A 30 25.24 -22.16 -5.08
C ALA A 30 23.97 -21.91 -5.93
N GLN A 31 22.95 -21.26 -5.35
CA GLN A 31 21.64 -21.04 -5.98
C GLN A 31 21.44 -19.62 -6.53
N ALA A 32 22.46 -18.77 -6.45
CA ALA A 32 22.42 -17.39 -6.89
C ALA A 32 23.78 -16.97 -7.45
N ASP A 33 23.77 -16.04 -8.41
CA ASP A 33 25.01 -15.45 -8.92
C ASP A 33 25.63 -14.50 -7.89
N LEU A 34 24.77 -13.91 -7.05
CA LEU A 34 25.14 -13.08 -5.91
C LEU A 34 24.03 -13.16 -4.86
N ARG A 35 24.43 -13.33 -3.60
CA ARG A 35 23.55 -13.16 -2.43
C ARG A 35 24.25 -12.25 -1.43
N VAL A 36 23.51 -11.29 -0.90
CA VAL A 36 23.99 -10.30 0.06
C VAL A 36 22.96 -10.14 1.17
N THR A 37 23.41 -10.08 2.42
CA THR A 37 22.53 -9.91 3.60
C THR A 37 23.04 -8.82 4.53
N GLY A 38 22.14 -8.06 5.14
CA GLY A 38 22.48 -7.04 6.14
C GLY A 38 21.29 -6.13 6.45
N ASP A 39 21.21 -5.60 7.67
CA ASP A 39 20.10 -4.76 8.14
C ASP A 39 18.71 -5.41 7.94
N ASP A 40 18.62 -6.73 8.15
CA ASP A 40 17.44 -7.57 7.85
C ASP A 40 16.97 -7.51 6.39
N VAL A 41 17.83 -7.02 5.49
CA VAL A 41 17.64 -7.02 4.05
C VAL A 41 18.36 -8.20 3.43
N VAL A 42 17.69 -8.88 2.49
CA VAL A 42 18.25 -9.94 1.66
C VAL A 42 18.19 -9.51 0.21
N LEU A 43 19.36 -9.32 -0.42
CA LEU A 43 19.51 -9.08 -1.85
C LEU A 43 19.95 -10.37 -2.54
N THR A 44 19.23 -10.78 -3.57
CA THR A 44 19.57 -11.95 -4.39
C THR A 44 19.57 -11.57 -5.87
N VAL A 45 20.62 -11.97 -6.59
CA VAL A 45 20.73 -11.83 -8.05
C VAL A 45 20.75 -13.21 -8.70
N ARG A 46 19.91 -13.37 -9.72
CA ARG A 46 19.90 -14.56 -10.58
C ARG A 46 19.85 -14.13 -12.03
N SER A 47 20.72 -14.71 -12.86
CA SER A 47 20.66 -14.54 -14.31
C SER A 47 20.34 -15.85 -15.01
N ARG A 48 19.50 -15.80 -16.04
CA ARG A 48 19.10 -16.96 -16.85
C ARG A 48 19.17 -16.60 -18.33
N PRO A 49 19.61 -17.52 -19.21
CA PRO A 49 19.51 -17.31 -20.64
C PRO A 49 18.06 -17.01 -21.05
N SER A 50 17.87 -15.96 -21.85
CA SER A 50 16.59 -15.58 -22.42
C SER A 50 16.78 -14.61 -23.57
N ASP A 51 16.10 -14.87 -24.67
CA ASP A 51 16.05 -13.99 -25.85
C ASP A 51 14.73 -13.18 -25.88
N ARG A 52 13.93 -13.23 -24.81
CA ARG A 52 12.65 -12.52 -24.70
C ARG A 52 12.87 -11.03 -24.46
N THR A 53 11.90 -10.24 -24.89
CA THR A 53 11.84 -8.80 -24.61
C THR A 53 11.54 -8.54 -23.14
N ILE A 54 11.82 -7.32 -22.66
CA ILE A 54 11.50 -6.94 -21.28
C ILE A 54 10.00 -7.03 -20.99
N ALA A 55 9.14 -6.66 -21.94
CA ALA A 55 7.69 -6.79 -21.77
C ALA A 55 7.27 -8.25 -21.59
N GLU A 56 7.80 -9.17 -22.40
CA GLU A 56 7.46 -10.59 -22.29
C GLU A 56 7.95 -11.21 -20.98
N GLU A 57 9.17 -10.88 -20.54
CA GLU A 57 9.68 -11.32 -19.24
C GLU A 57 8.90 -10.71 -18.07
N HIS A 58 8.50 -9.45 -18.19
CA HIS A 58 7.71 -8.77 -17.18
C HIS A 58 6.31 -9.37 -17.06
N THR A 59 5.60 -9.59 -18.18
CA THR A 59 4.32 -10.30 -18.18
C THR A 59 4.46 -11.66 -17.51
N SER A 60 5.47 -12.45 -17.88
CA SER A 60 5.73 -13.76 -17.26
C SER A 60 6.19 -13.68 -15.79
N LEU A 61 6.70 -12.55 -15.32
CA LEU A 61 6.96 -12.31 -13.90
C LEU A 61 5.65 -12.06 -13.17
N LEU A 62 4.81 -11.16 -13.68
CA LEU A 62 3.51 -10.80 -13.10
C LEU A 62 2.52 -11.97 -13.06
N GLU A 63 2.60 -12.90 -14.02
CA GLU A 63 1.79 -14.13 -14.02
C GLU A 63 2.24 -15.13 -12.94
N ARG A 64 3.54 -15.17 -12.60
CA ARG A 64 4.10 -16.14 -11.65
C ARG A 64 4.14 -15.65 -10.21
N LEU A 65 4.38 -14.36 -9.99
CA LEU A 65 4.54 -13.82 -8.63
C LEU A 65 3.31 -14.11 -7.74
N PRO A 66 2.06 -13.83 -8.15
CA PRO A 66 0.88 -14.13 -7.32
C PRO A 66 0.73 -15.61 -6.97
N GLY A 67 1.22 -16.53 -7.81
CA GLY A 67 1.21 -17.97 -7.55
C GLY A 67 2.43 -18.50 -6.80
N SER A 68 3.39 -17.64 -6.45
CA SER A 68 4.63 -18.06 -5.79
C SER A 68 4.47 -18.26 -4.28
N VAL A 69 3.62 -17.46 -3.65
CA VAL A 69 3.26 -17.52 -2.22
C VAL A 69 1.79 -17.15 -2.10
N ASP A 70 1.01 -17.95 -1.37
CA ASP A 70 -0.39 -17.64 -1.13
C ASP A 70 -0.53 -16.30 -0.38
N GLY A 71 -1.45 -15.46 -0.82
CA GLY A 71 -1.62 -14.11 -0.29
C GLY A 71 -0.59 -13.06 -0.75
N LEU A 72 0.35 -13.38 -1.66
CA LEU A 72 1.24 -12.37 -2.25
C LEU A 72 0.45 -11.29 -2.98
N ARG A 73 0.79 -10.03 -2.71
CA ARG A 73 0.17 -8.86 -3.29
C ARG A 73 1.17 -8.04 -4.07
N LEU A 74 0.90 -7.86 -5.36
CA LEU A 74 1.61 -6.89 -6.18
C LEU A 74 1.22 -5.48 -5.73
N ILE A 75 2.21 -4.66 -5.44
CA ILE A 75 2.03 -3.30 -4.94
C ILE A 75 2.21 -2.29 -6.06
N GLY A 76 3.32 -2.35 -6.79
CA GLY A 76 3.69 -1.36 -7.80
C GLY A 76 4.44 -1.97 -8.97
N SER A 77 4.42 -1.26 -10.10
CA SER A 77 5.12 -1.64 -11.32
C SER A 77 5.53 -0.39 -12.07
N ASP A 78 6.83 -0.14 -12.21
CA ASP A 78 7.33 1.06 -12.88
C ASP A 78 8.52 0.73 -13.82
N PRO A 79 8.67 1.46 -14.95
CA PRO A 79 9.87 1.36 -15.77
C PRO A 79 11.09 1.81 -14.97
N TRP A 80 12.17 1.03 -15.06
CA TRP A 80 13.44 1.36 -14.41
C TRP A 80 14.49 1.72 -15.45
N THR A 81 15.29 2.75 -15.22
CA THR A 81 16.14 3.35 -16.27
C THR A 81 17.62 3.38 -15.95
N THR A 82 18.01 3.19 -14.68
CA THR A 82 19.40 3.35 -14.26
C THR A 82 20.28 2.15 -14.64
N THR A 83 19.71 0.99 -14.94
CA THR A 83 20.43 -0.25 -15.28
C THR A 83 21.27 -0.18 -16.56
N GLY A 84 21.03 0.78 -17.44
CA GLY A 84 21.64 0.79 -18.79
C GLY A 84 21.10 -0.31 -19.71
N ALA A 85 19.98 -0.94 -19.34
CA ALA A 85 19.28 -1.97 -20.09
C ALA A 85 17.76 -1.84 -19.90
N PRO A 86 16.91 -2.35 -20.82
CA PRO A 86 15.46 -2.33 -20.61
C PRO A 86 15.07 -3.05 -19.31
N ALA A 87 14.40 -2.33 -18.40
CA ALA A 87 14.12 -2.82 -17.05
C ALA A 87 12.73 -2.43 -16.52
N ARG A 88 12.27 -3.20 -15.52
CA ARG A 88 11.04 -3.00 -14.76
C ARG A 88 11.32 -3.23 -13.28
N LEU A 89 10.76 -2.38 -12.43
CA LEU A 89 10.73 -2.59 -10.99
C LEU A 89 9.31 -3.01 -10.61
N VAL A 90 9.18 -4.20 -10.02
CA VAL A 90 7.93 -4.69 -9.43
C VAL A 90 8.09 -4.71 -7.93
N GLU A 91 7.21 -4.03 -7.21
CA GLU A 91 7.14 -4.10 -5.75
C GLU A 91 6.00 -5.02 -5.33
N TYR A 92 6.22 -5.83 -4.30
CA TYR A 92 5.24 -6.75 -3.76
C TYR A 92 5.35 -6.87 -2.24
N VAL A 93 4.31 -7.41 -1.62
CA VAL A 93 4.36 -7.91 -0.25
C VAL A 93 3.87 -9.34 -0.24
N ARG A 94 4.55 -10.21 0.49
CA ARG A 94 4.16 -11.61 0.67
C ARG A 94 4.06 -11.95 2.16
N PRO A 95 3.11 -12.80 2.56
CA PRO A 95 3.12 -13.38 3.91
C PRO A 95 4.37 -14.22 4.16
N ASP A 96 4.80 -14.27 5.42
CA ASP A 96 5.82 -15.19 5.93
C ASP A 96 5.47 -15.62 7.35
N GLU A 97 6.11 -16.69 7.84
CA GLU A 97 5.84 -17.23 9.19
C GLU A 97 6.18 -16.20 10.29
N ASP A 98 7.23 -15.40 10.08
CA ASP A 98 7.74 -14.41 11.03
C ASP A 98 7.17 -12.99 10.83
N GLY A 99 6.26 -12.81 9.86
CA GLY A 99 5.68 -11.52 9.48
C GLY A 99 5.73 -11.26 7.97
N ASP A 100 4.95 -10.30 7.49
CA ASP A 100 4.90 -9.96 6.07
C ASP A 100 6.28 -9.45 5.58
N VAL A 101 6.66 -9.84 4.36
CA VAL A 101 7.92 -9.45 3.71
C VAL A 101 7.64 -8.52 2.55
N ALA A 102 8.28 -7.35 2.55
CA ALA A 102 8.26 -6.39 1.45
C ALA A 102 9.40 -6.68 0.46
N GLY A 103 9.05 -6.83 -0.81
CA GLY A 103 9.98 -7.16 -1.88
C GLY A 103 10.04 -6.08 -2.98
N ALA A 104 11.26 -5.80 -3.44
CA ALA A 104 11.53 -5.03 -4.65
C ALA A 104 12.23 -5.94 -5.68
N HIS A 105 11.57 -6.21 -6.80
CA HIS A 105 12.07 -7.06 -7.89
C HIS A 105 12.42 -6.20 -9.10
N LEU A 106 13.70 -5.94 -9.27
CA LEU A 106 14.25 -5.32 -10.46
C LEU A 106 14.55 -6.40 -11.51
N LEU A 107 13.77 -6.40 -12.58
CA LEU A 107 13.95 -7.27 -13.74
C LEU A 107 14.54 -6.46 -14.89
N PHE A 108 15.62 -6.95 -15.51
CA PHE A 108 16.13 -6.36 -16.76
C PHE A 108 16.67 -7.43 -17.71
N VAL A 109 16.74 -7.08 -18.99
CA VAL A 109 17.22 -7.99 -20.04
C VAL A 109 18.43 -7.41 -20.75
N THR A 110 19.43 -8.25 -21.04
CA THR A 110 20.62 -7.86 -21.82
C THR A 110 20.53 -8.27 -23.29
N GLY A 111 19.42 -8.88 -23.70
CA GLY A 111 19.18 -9.41 -25.05
C GLY A 111 19.61 -10.87 -25.25
N ARG A 112 20.34 -11.46 -24.29
CA ARG A 112 20.63 -12.90 -24.23
C ARG A 112 20.32 -13.52 -22.87
N HIS A 113 20.12 -12.67 -21.87
CA HIS A 113 19.81 -13.08 -20.51
C HIS A 113 18.70 -12.18 -19.99
N ARG A 114 17.86 -12.75 -19.13
CA ARG A 114 17.16 -11.97 -18.12
C ARG A 114 17.95 -12.01 -16.82
N VAL A 115 17.85 -10.93 -16.07
CA VAL A 115 18.45 -10.78 -14.76
C VAL A 115 17.36 -10.37 -13.79
N ASP A 116 17.18 -11.20 -12.76
CA ASP A 116 16.27 -11.01 -11.65
C ASP A 116 17.10 -10.55 -10.44
N LEU A 117 16.91 -9.32 -9.99
CA LEU A 117 17.45 -8.81 -8.74
C LEU A 117 16.27 -8.58 -7.78
N THR A 118 16.28 -9.30 -6.65
CA THR A 118 15.24 -9.21 -5.63
C THR A 118 15.87 -8.69 -4.34
N ILE A 119 15.26 -7.67 -3.74
CA ILE A 119 15.60 -7.17 -2.41
C ILE A 119 14.38 -7.35 -1.51
N GLU A 120 14.47 -8.24 -0.53
CA GLU A 120 13.41 -8.53 0.44
C GLU A 120 13.80 -8.05 1.85
N ARG A 121 12.81 -7.61 2.62
CA ARG A 121 12.96 -7.17 4.02
C ARG A 121 11.64 -7.30 4.79
N PRO A 122 11.66 -7.40 6.13
CA PRO A 122 10.43 -7.36 6.92
C PRO A 122 9.60 -6.10 6.63
N LEU A 123 8.28 -6.24 6.51
CA LEU A 123 7.37 -5.13 6.24
C LEU A 123 7.43 -4.08 7.36
N ALA A 124 7.49 -4.52 8.62
CA ALA A 124 7.72 -3.64 9.77
C ALA A 124 9.01 -2.80 9.67
N GLY A 125 10.06 -3.33 9.04
CA GLY A 125 11.34 -2.64 8.79
C GLY A 125 11.38 -1.86 7.48
N MET A 126 10.32 -1.87 6.67
CA MET A 126 10.32 -1.38 5.30
C MET A 126 10.73 0.09 5.20
N LEU A 127 10.23 0.94 6.10
CA LEU A 127 10.46 2.39 6.07
C LEU A 127 11.87 2.78 6.55
N ALA A 128 12.43 2.02 7.48
CA ALA A 128 13.78 2.29 8.00
C ALA A 128 14.86 1.99 6.94
N THR A 129 14.56 1.08 6.02
CA THR A 129 15.49 0.57 5.01
C THR A 129 15.19 1.09 3.59
N ASP A 130 14.06 1.76 3.38
CA ASP A 130 13.57 2.12 2.04
C ASP A 130 14.57 2.98 1.24
N ASP A 131 15.06 4.07 1.83
CA ASP A 131 16.02 4.96 1.18
C ASP A 131 17.32 4.23 0.79
N LEU A 132 17.76 3.30 1.65
CA LEU A 132 18.95 2.49 1.41
C LEU A 132 18.75 1.50 0.28
N VAL A 133 17.60 0.81 0.25
CA VAL A 133 17.24 -0.14 -0.81
C VAL A 133 17.19 0.56 -2.17
N PHE A 134 16.56 1.72 -2.26
CA PHE A 134 16.49 2.48 -3.51
C PHE A 134 17.84 3.04 -3.94
N ALA A 135 18.67 3.49 -2.99
CA ALA A 135 20.04 3.88 -3.29
C ALA A 135 20.84 2.72 -3.90
N VAL A 136 20.70 1.49 -3.38
CA VAL A 136 21.34 0.30 -3.97
C VAL A 136 20.81 0.02 -5.38
N LEU A 137 19.49 0.01 -5.58
CA LEU A 137 18.87 -0.20 -6.90
C LEU A 137 19.34 0.83 -7.94
N ASP A 138 19.53 2.08 -7.53
CA ASP A 138 20.03 3.17 -8.38
C ASP A 138 21.48 2.98 -8.85
N THR A 139 22.25 2.10 -8.21
CA THR A 139 23.62 1.75 -8.62
C THR A 139 23.73 0.54 -9.53
N VAL A 140 22.64 -0.22 -9.71
CA VAL A 140 22.65 -1.43 -10.53
C VAL A 140 22.93 -1.05 -11.99
N ARG A 141 23.93 -1.65 -12.62
CA ARG A 141 24.27 -1.46 -14.03
C ARG A 141 24.48 -2.82 -14.70
N ALA A 142 23.98 -2.98 -15.92
CA ALA A 142 24.32 -4.13 -16.76
C ALA A 142 25.80 -4.07 -17.18
N THR A 143 26.49 -5.21 -17.16
CA THR A 143 27.92 -5.28 -17.56
C THR A 143 28.11 -5.37 -19.06
N GLU A 144 27.12 -5.88 -19.78
CA GLU A 144 27.14 -6.04 -21.24
C GLU A 144 26.24 -4.98 -21.90
N PRO A 145 26.62 -4.45 -23.07
CA PRO A 145 25.75 -3.56 -23.83
C PRO A 145 24.44 -4.26 -24.20
N ALA A 146 23.32 -3.71 -23.75
CA ALA A 146 22.00 -4.21 -24.09
C ALA A 146 21.47 -3.56 -25.38
N PRO A 147 20.65 -4.27 -26.19
CA PRO A 147 19.97 -3.65 -27.32
C PRO A 147 19.10 -2.48 -26.85
N SER A 148 19.35 -1.29 -27.39
CA SER A 148 18.73 -0.04 -26.98
C SER A 148 17.28 0.14 -27.45
N ARG A 149 16.56 -0.93 -27.80
CA ARG A 149 15.19 -0.80 -28.31
C ARG A 149 14.33 -0.18 -27.22
N VAL A 150 14.06 1.11 -27.38
CA VAL A 150 13.16 1.87 -26.53
C VAL A 150 11.77 1.28 -26.75
N GLN A 151 11.32 0.46 -25.81
CA GLN A 151 9.95 -0.04 -25.80
C GLN A 151 9.05 1.08 -25.29
N ARG A 152 8.37 1.76 -26.21
CA ARG A 152 7.49 2.90 -25.89
C ARG A 152 6.12 2.46 -25.40
N ASP A 153 5.65 1.31 -25.88
CA ASP A 153 4.37 0.74 -25.48
C ASP A 153 4.56 -0.14 -24.25
N LEU A 154 3.81 0.16 -23.20
CA LEU A 154 3.83 -0.63 -21.98
C LEU A 154 2.80 -1.77 -22.06
N GLU A 155 3.24 -2.93 -21.60
CA GLU A 155 2.44 -4.13 -21.46
C GLU A 155 1.25 -3.93 -20.50
N PRO A 156 0.15 -4.68 -20.69
CA PRO A 156 -0.97 -4.67 -19.76
C PRO A 156 -0.53 -5.18 -18.39
N LEU A 157 -1.11 -4.60 -17.34
CA LEU A 157 -0.88 -5.00 -15.95
C LEU A 157 -2.07 -5.82 -15.43
N PRO A 158 -1.85 -6.78 -14.52
CA PRO A 158 -2.94 -7.54 -13.93
C PRO A 158 -3.81 -6.64 -13.05
N THR A 159 -5.09 -6.98 -12.95
CA THR A 159 -6.02 -6.31 -12.04
C THR A 159 -5.58 -6.50 -10.59
N ALA A 160 -5.71 -5.44 -9.79
CA ALA A 160 -5.45 -5.52 -8.35
C ALA A 160 -6.30 -6.61 -7.69
N ALA A 161 -5.68 -7.41 -6.81
CA ALA A 161 -6.42 -8.36 -6.00
C ALA A 161 -7.41 -7.61 -5.08
N PRO A 162 -8.66 -8.12 -4.92
CA PRO A 162 -9.65 -7.48 -4.08
C PRO A 162 -9.18 -7.40 -2.62
N ALA A 163 -9.78 -6.49 -1.86
CA ALA A 163 -9.52 -6.41 -0.44
C ALA A 163 -9.97 -7.71 0.25
N PRO A 164 -9.15 -8.32 1.12
CA PRO A 164 -9.65 -9.38 1.98
C PRO A 164 -10.77 -8.81 2.87
N PRO A 165 -11.89 -9.53 3.06
CA PRO A 165 -12.94 -9.09 3.98
C PRO A 165 -12.39 -9.02 5.40
N VAL A 166 -12.91 -8.09 6.20
CA VAL A 166 -12.68 -8.11 7.64
C VAL A 166 -13.67 -9.11 8.23
N GLU A 167 -13.16 -10.23 8.69
CA GLU A 167 -13.96 -11.25 9.38
C GLU A 167 -13.95 -10.99 10.89
N GLY A 168 -15.11 -11.11 11.51
CA GLY A 168 -15.26 -10.83 12.93
C GLY A 168 -16.71 -10.79 13.39
N THR A 169 -16.90 -10.29 14.59
CA THR A 169 -18.23 -10.15 15.19
C THR A 169 -18.93 -8.94 14.60
N HIS A 170 -20.05 -9.17 13.93
CA HIS A 170 -20.91 -8.08 13.45
C HIS A 170 -21.77 -7.56 14.60
N LEU A 171 -21.76 -6.23 14.80
CA LEU A 171 -22.52 -5.55 15.83
C LEU A 171 -23.33 -4.39 15.24
N SER A 172 -24.51 -4.16 15.80
CA SER A 172 -25.25 -2.92 15.61
C SER A 172 -24.47 -1.73 16.17
N ALA A 173 -24.80 -0.51 15.72
CA ALA A 173 -24.15 0.71 16.21
C ALA A 173 -24.34 0.88 17.74
N ASP A 174 -25.53 0.55 18.26
CA ASP A 174 -25.82 0.62 19.70
C ASP A 174 -25.02 -0.43 20.50
N ALA A 175 -24.88 -1.65 19.97
CA ALA A 175 -24.06 -2.69 20.58
C ALA A 175 -22.57 -2.34 20.57
N LEU A 176 -22.05 -1.79 19.47
CA LEU A 176 -20.68 -1.28 19.40
C LEU A 176 -20.43 -0.15 20.40
N GLY A 177 -21.36 0.82 20.49
CA GLY A 177 -21.29 1.91 21.46
C GLY A 177 -21.31 1.38 22.90
N THR A 178 -22.16 0.38 23.16
CA THR A 178 -22.22 -0.30 24.46
C THR A 178 -20.91 -1.03 24.76
N LEU A 179 -20.35 -1.78 23.80
CA LEU A 179 -19.08 -2.50 23.96
C LEU A 179 -17.94 -1.54 24.30
N ARG A 180 -17.79 -0.44 23.54
CA ARG A 180 -16.78 0.59 23.80
C ARG A 180 -16.90 1.19 25.20
N SER A 181 -18.13 1.37 25.70
CA SER A 181 -18.37 1.92 27.04
C SER A 181 -17.90 1.02 28.19
N LEU A 182 -17.64 -0.27 27.91
CA LEU A 182 -17.14 -1.24 28.90
C LEU A 182 -15.64 -1.10 29.15
N ALA A 183 -14.89 -0.45 28.25
CA ALA A 183 -13.43 -0.30 28.38
C ALA A 183 -13.06 0.53 29.62
N GLY A 184 -12.16 0.00 30.47
CA GLY A 184 -11.58 0.71 31.61
C GLY A 184 -12.57 1.16 32.71
N ARG A 185 -13.82 0.70 32.71
CA ARG A 185 -14.88 1.20 33.60
C ARG A 185 -15.57 0.09 34.40
N ARG A 186 -15.99 0.44 35.62
CA ARG A 186 -16.89 -0.39 36.42
C ARG A 186 -18.28 -0.37 35.79
N TRP A 187 -18.66 -1.46 35.14
CA TRP A 187 -19.86 -1.52 34.31
C TRP A 187 -21.15 -1.64 35.14
N ASN A 188 -22.28 -1.23 34.54
CA ASN A 188 -23.61 -1.31 35.15
C ASN A 188 -24.37 -2.56 34.65
N PRO A 189 -24.76 -3.50 35.53
CA PRO A 189 -25.57 -4.67 35.19
C PRO A 189 -26.85 -4.41 34.40
N THR A 190 -27.42 -3.20 34.47
CA THR A 190 -28.62 -2.86 33.72
C THR A 190 -28.36 -2.74 32.21
N LEU A 191 -27.11 -2.48 31.77
CA LEU A 191 -26.77 -2.39 30.35
C LEU A 191 -27.01 -3.72 29.62
N LEU A 192 -26.78 -4.86 30.26
CA LEU A 192 -27.04 -6.19 29.68
C LEU A 192 -28.53 -6.48 29.46
N ARG A 193 -29.42 -5.69 30.07
CA ARG A 193 -30.87 -5.85 29.89
C ARG A 193 -31.39 -5.08 28.67
N THR A 194 -30.58 -4.19 28.11
CA THR A 194 -30.90 -3.44 26.88
C THR A 194 -30.76 -4.35 25.64
N PRO A 195 -31.38 -4.02 24.50
CA PRO A 195 -31.18 -4.76 23.25
C PRO A 195 -29.70 -4.89 22.87
N ALA A 196 -28.95 -3.79 22.93
CA ALA A 196 -27.51 -3.75 22.67
C ALA A 196 -26.71 -4.68 23.60
N GLY A 197 -27.04 -4.67 24.90
CA GLY A 197 -26.38 -5.56 25.87
C GLY A 197 -26.71 -7.05 25.64
N ARG A 198 -27.93 -7.38 25.19
CA ARG A 198 -28.28 -8.76 24.82
C ARG A 198 -27.54 -9.21 23.57
N GLU A 199 -27.40 -8.34 22.58
CA GLU A 199 -26.61 -8.60 21.39
C GLU A 199 -25.15 -8.94 21.74
N LEU A 200 -24.53 -8.18 22.65
CA LEU A 200 -23.17 -8.51 23.14
C LEU A 200 -23.07 -9.87 23.83
N ILE A 201 -24.14 -10.31 24.52
CA ILE A 201 -24.21 -11.64 25.13
C ILE A 201 -24.38 -12.73 24.08
N GLU A 202 -25.28 -12.53 23.12
CA GLU A 202 -25.55 -13.47 22.02
C GLU A 202 -24.32 -13.65 21.12
N ALA A 203 -23.59 -12.56 20.88
CA ALA A 203 -22.32 -12.55 20.17
C ALA A 203 -21.14 -13.15 20.97
N GLY A 204 -21.35 -13.54 22.23
CA GLY A 204 -20.32 -14.13 23.09
C GLY A 204 -19.26 -13.16 23.58
N LEU A 205 -19.41 -11.85 23.34
CA LEU A 205 -18.47 -10.82 23.79
C LEU A 205 -18.60 -10.54 25.29
N VAL A 206 -19.78 -10.78 25.88
CA VAL A 206 -20.04 -10.59 27.31
C VAL A 206 -20.79 -11.80 27.86
N GLY A 207 -20.38 -12.34 29.00
CA GLY A 207 -21.10 -13.41 29.67
C GLY A 207 -22.45 -12.96 30.22
N ARG A 208 -23.38 -13.89 30.44
CA ARG A 208 -24.73 -13.59 30.99
C ARG A 208 -24.72 -12.90 32.36
N LEU A 209 -23.67 -13.13 33.15
CA LEU A 209 -23.45 -12.50 34.45
C LEU A 209 -22.55 -11.25 34.34
N GLY A 210 -22.21 -10.84 33.12
CA GLY A 210 -21.35 -9.71 32.79
C GLY A 210 -19.87 -9.92 33.04
N THR A 211 -19.42 -11.16 32.94
CA THR A 211 -18.00 -11.51 32.85
C THR A 211 -17.48 -11.23 31.44
N LEU A 212 -16.31 -10.60 31.31
CA LEU A 212 -15.67 -10.39 30.00
C LEU A 212 -14.70 -11.55 29.71
N PRO A 213 -14.89 -12.30 28.61
CA PRO A 213 -13.88 -13.23 28.11
C PRO A 213 -12.54 -12.51 27.90
N GLU A 214 -11.44 -13.26 28.01
CA GLU A 214 -10.09 -12.72 27.79
C GLU A 214 -9.93 -12.09 26.40
N SER A 215 -10.48 -12.73 25.37
CA SER A 215 -10.50 -12.18 24.00
C SER A 215 -11.20 -10.82 23.91
N THR A 216 -12.31 -10.63 24.64
CA THR A 216 -12.98 -9.33 24.71
C THR A 216 -12.15 -8.31 25.49
N GLN A 217 -11.48 -8.72 26.57
CA GLN A 217 -10.61 -7.80 27.32
C GLN A 217 -9.45 -7.29 26.44
N THR A 218 -8.82 -8.16 25.66
CA THR A 218 -7.80 -7.77 24.68
C THR A 218 -8.35 -6.79 23.65
N LEU A 219 -9.54 -7.08 23.10
CA LEU A 219 -10.22 -6.21 22.13
C LEU A 219 -10.55 -4.83 22.69
N LEU A 220 -10.90 -4.73 23.98
CA LEU A 220 -11.23 -3.49 24.67
C LEU A 220 -9.99 -2.69 25.12
N GLY A 221 -8.83 -3.34 25.27
CA GLY A 221 -7.60 -2.74 25.79
C GLY A 221 -7.25 -1.39 25.15
N PRO A 222 -7.29 -1.25 23.81
CA PRO A 222 -6.98 0.02 23.16
C PRO A 222 -8.00 1.15 23.43
N TRP A 223 -9.20 0.84 23.92
CA TRP A 223 -10.24 1.83 24.24
C TRP A 223 -10.24 2.28 25.72
N GLU A 224 -9.40 1.70 26.57
CA GLU A 224 -9.33 2.10 27.98
C GLU A 224 -8.70 3.48 28.22
N GLY A 225 -7.96 3.99 27.22
CA GLY A 225 -7.33 5.32 27.25
C GLY A 225 -7.73 6.21 26.07
N ASP A 226 -6.99 7.30 25.87
CA ASP A 226 -7.25 8.29 24.81
C ASP A 226 -6.62 7.93 23.45
N ALA A 227 -6.36 6.63 23.22
CA ALA A 227 -5.73 6.17 21.98
C ALA A 227 -6.64 6.45 20.79
N GLN A 228 -6.15 7.26 19.85
CA GLN A 228 -6.85 7.52 18.60
C GLN A 228 -6.53 6.42 17.57
N PRO A 229 -7.51 6.01 16.74
CA PRO A 229 -7.27 5.05 15.68
C PRO A 229 -6.57 5.68 14.47
N VAL A 230 -5.88 4.85 13.70
CA VAL A 230 -5.69 5.11 12.27
C VAL A 230 -7.03 4.88 11.59
N THR A 231 -7.52 5.88 10.84
CA THR A 231 -8.82 5.80 10.18
C THR A 231 -8.64 5.93 8.67
N LEU A 232 -9.15 4.95 7.92
CA LEU A 232 -9.35 5.05 6.48
C LEU A 232 -10.84 5.27 6.22
N GLU A 233 -11.19 6.48 5.77
CA GLU A 233 -12.53 6.82 5.29
C GLU A 233 -12.51 6.85 3.77
N GLN A 234 -13.50 6.23 3.12
CA GLN A 234 -13.61 6.27 1.67
C GLN A 234 -14.99 6.71 1.25
N ARG A 235 -15.04 7.44 0.14
CA ARG A 235 -16.23 7.66 -0.65
C ARG A 235 -16.07 6.94 -1.98
N LEU A 236 -16.94 5.97 -2.22
CA LEU A 236 -16.96 5.17 -3.44
C LEU A 236 -17.59 5.96 -4.59
N PRO A 237 -17.39 5.51 -5.85
CA PRO A 237 -17.96 6.20 -7.01
C PRO A 237 -19.49 6.28 -7.00
N ASP A 238 -20.17 5.33 -6.35
CA ASP A 238 -21.62 5.29 -6.19
C ASP A 238 -22.15 6.16 -5.03
N GLY A 239 -21.26 6.93 -4.38
CA GLY A 239 -21.59 7.82 -3.27
C GLY A 239 -21.64 7.15 -1.90
N ARG A 240 -21.58 5.81 -1.82
CA ARG A 240 -21.48 5.12 -0.53
C ARG A 240 -20.19 5.49 0.19
N THR A 241 -20.24 5.50 1.51
CA THR A 241 -19.07 5.72 2.34
C THR A 241 -18.71 4.45 3.10
N THR A 242 -17.40 4.25 3.29
CA THR A 242 -16.87 3.18 4.13
C THR A 242 -15.91 3.79 5.14
N ARG A 243 -15.79 3.16 6.30
CA ARG A 243 -14.85 3.56 7.34
C ARG A 243 -14.23 2.31 7.94
N LEU A 244 -12.90 2.30 8.01
CA LEU A 244 -12.13 1.31 8.75
C LEU A 244 -11.28 2.05 9.78
N GLN A 245 -11.41 1.65 11.04
CA GLN A 245 -10.65 2.19 12.16
C GLN A 245 -9.79 1.07 12.74
N ALA A 246 -8.51 1.35 12.91
CA ALA A 246 -7.58 0.44 13.53
C ALA A 246 -6.90 1.13 14.72
N TRP A 247 -7.16 0.59 15.91
CA TRP A 247 -6.29 0.74 17.07
C TRP A 247 -5.34 -0.45 17.05
N SER A 248 -4.08 -0.27 17.47
CA SER A 248 -3.02 -1.30 17.55
C SER A 248 -3.39 -2.71 17.02
N GLU A 249 -4.23 -3.45 17.76
CA GLU A 249 -4.76 -4.75 17.36
C GLU A 249 -6.29 -4.82 17.23
N THR A 250 -7.04 -3.77 17.61
CA THR A 250 -8.50 -3.73 17.52
C THR A 250 -8.93 -3.02 16.24
N VAL A 251 -9.67 -3.71 15.39
CA VAL A 251 -10.22 -3.17 14.15
C VAL A 251 -11.73 -3.07 14.23
N VAL A 252 -12.26 -1.94 13.77
CA VAL A 252 -13.68 -1.72 13.54
C VAL A 252 -13.88 -1.35 12.08
N ASP A 253 -14.68 -2.14 11.39
CA ASP A 253 -14.99 -1.97 9.99
C ASP A 253 -16.50 -1.80 9.79
N GLY A 254 -16.92 -0.61 9.37
CA GLY A 254 -18.32 -0.29 9.17
C GLY A 254 -18.60 1.20 9.26
N THR A 255 -19.85 1.56 9.04
CA THR A 255 -20.36 2.93 9.23
C THR A 255 -21.37 2.94 10.37
N ASP A 256 -21.64 4.12 10.91
CA ASP A 256 -22.57 4.28 12.02
C ASP A 256 -24.02 3.87 11.65
N GLU A 257 -24.33 3.71 10.37
CA GLU A 257 -25.67 3.40 9.84
C GLU A 257 -25.92 1.90 9.58
N ALA A 258 -24.89 1.11 9.23
CA ALA A 258 -25.04 -0.28 8.79
C ALA A 258 -24.61 -1.32 9.84
N GLY A 259 -24.17 -0.86 11.02
CA GLY A 259 -23.41 -1.70 11.96
C GLY A 259 -21.95 -1.83 11.55
N ALA A 260 -21.19 -2.57 12.35
CA ALA A 260 -19.76 -2.75 12.13
C ALA A 260 -19.29 -4.15 12.51
N VAL A 261 -18.28 -4.62 11.79
CA VAL A 261 -17.48 -5.78 12.19
C VAL A 261 -16.41 -5.31 13.15
N VAL A 262 -16.29 -6.00 14.28
CA VAL A 262 -15.23 -5.78 15.27
C VAL A 262 -14.40 -7.04 15.40
N THR A 263 -13.08 -6.89 15.36
CA THR A 263 -12.15 -8.03 15.43
C THR A 263 -10.75 -7.62 15.87
N GLY A 264 -9.93 -8.61 16.21
CA GLY A 264 -8.51 -8.45 16.42
C GLY A 264 -7.72 -8.72 15.14
N LEU A 265 -6.84 -7.81 14.71
CA LEU A 265 -5.94 -8.01 13.57
C LEU A 265 -4.55 -7.47 13.87
N SER A 266 -3.51 -8.18 13.41
CA SER A 266 -2.14 -7.65 13.43
C SER A 266 -2.03 -6.41 12.53
N ALA A 267 -1.12 -5.50 12.87
CA ALA A 267 -0.94 -4.27 12.10
C ALA A 267 -0.62 -4.51 10.62
N GLU A 268 0.14 -5.56 10.29
CA GLU A 268 0.45 -5.97 8.91
C GLU A 268 -0.81 -6.44 8.15
N HIS A 269 -1.68 -7.22 8.82
CA HIS A 269 -2.97 -7.57 8.26
C HIS A 269 -3.87 -6.36 8.03
N VAL A 270 -3.85 -5.36 8.92
CA VAL A 270 -4.55 -4.08 8.69
C VAL A 270 -4.00 -3.34 7.47
N VAL A 271 -2.66 -3.31 7.29
CA VAL A 271 -2.04 -2.73 6.08
C VAL A 271 -2.58 -3.44 4.84
N ARG A 272 -2.64 -4.77 4.83
CA ARG A 272 -3.16 -5.56 3.70
C ARG A 272 -4.63 -5.24 3.39
N VAL A 273 -5.49 -5.17 4.40
CA VAL A 273 -6.92 -4.82 4.23
C VAL A 273 -7.07 -3.39 3.68
N MET A 274 -6.38 -2.42 4.27
CA MET A 274 -6.44 -1.02 3.83
C MET A 274 -5.90 -0.85 2.40
N ALA A 275 -4.81 -1.53 2.07
CA ALA A 275 -4.25 -1.52 0.71
C ALA A 275 -5.24 -2.15 -0.29
N GLY A 276 -5.92 -3.21 0.12
CA GLY A 276 -7.08 -3.80 -0.54
C GLY A 276 -8.12 -2.77 -0.95
N ARG A 277 -8.61 -2.05 0.07
CA ARG A 277 -9.67 -1.04 -0.05
C ARG A 277 -9.28 0.15 -0.90
N LEU A 278 -8.02 0.57 -0.83
CA LEU A 278 -7.51 1.62 -1.71
C LEU A 278 -7.43 1.18 -3.18
N GLY A 279 -7.56 -0.11 -3.48
CA GLY A 279 -7.34 -0.64 -4.83
C GLY A 279 -5.88 -0.68 -5.21
N ILE A 280 -4.96 -0.71 -4.24
CA ILE A 280 -3.51 -0.78 -4.53
C ILE A 280 -3.24 -2.08 -5.27
N GLY A 281 -2.60 -1.92 -6.42
CA GLY A 281 -2.12 -2.98 -7.30
C GLY A 281 -1.17 -2.37 -8.33
N PRO A 282 -0.57 -3.19 -9.20
CA PRO A 282 0.38 -2.71 -10.17
C PRO A 282 -0.34 -1.79 -11.17
N ALA A 283 0.11 -0.55 -11.25
CA ALA A 283 -0.37 0.44 -12.21
C ALA A 283 0.80 1.30 -12.69
N TRP A 284 0.79 1.64 -13.98
CA TRP A 284 1.78 2.54 -14.54
C TRP A 284 1.57 3.97 -14.05
N THR A 285 2.62 4.56 -13.47
CA THR A 285 2.55 5.92 -12.96
C THR A 285 3.04 6.91 -14.03
N PHE A 286 2.15 7.76 -14.53
CA PHE A 286 2.51 8.80 -15.49
C PHE A 286 2.18 10.18 -14.95
N PRO A 287 3.16 11.09 -14.83
CA PRO A 287 2.91 12.41 -14.26
C PRO A 287 1.91 13.22 -15.09
N PHE A 288 1.03 13.92 -14.37
CA PHE A 288 0.29 15.06 -14.90
C PHE A 288 1.27 16.17 -15.28
N ARG A 289 0.96 16.88 -16.36
CA ARG A 289 1.63 18.15 -16.71
C ARG A 289 1.13 19.28 -15.82
N THR A 290 -0.13 19.19 -15.40
CA THR A 290 -0.77 20.13 -14.49
C THR A 290 -0.59 19.66 -13.05
N GLY A 291 0.19 20.39 -12.26
CA GLY A 291 0.47 20.05 -10.85
C GLY A 291 -0.57 20.55 -9.84
N SER A 292 -1.52 21.39 -10.26
CA SER A 292 -2.56 21.97 -9.40
C SER A 292 -3.83 22.28 -10.18
N VAL A 293 -4.98 22.16 -9.52
CA VAL A 293 -6.30 22.47 -10.09
C VAL A 293 -7.04 23.49 -9.22
N PRO A 294 -8.03 24.23 -9.74
CA PRO A 294 -8.85 25.12 -8.92
C PRO A 294 -9.47 24.39 -7.72
N ALA A 295 -9.33 24.98 -6.53
CA ALA A 295 -9.69 24.32 -5.28
C ALA A 295 -11.19 24.04 -5.18
N ASP A 296 -12.02 24.94 -5.69
CA ASP A 296 -13.48 24.80 -5.71
C ASP A 296 -13.92 23.64 -6.61
N VAL A 297 -13.27 23.47 -7.76
CA VAL A 297 -13.51 22.37 -8.72
C VAL A 297 -13.15 21.03 -8.08
N LEU A 298 -11.96 20.93 -7.45
CA LEU A 298 -11.54 19.70 -6.78
C LEU A 298 -12.40 19.38 -5.56
N THR A 299 -12.78 20.39 -4.78
CA THR A 299 -13.64 20.20 -3.60
C THR A 299 -15.00 19.63 -4.01
N ARG A 300 -15.66 20.19 -5.03
CA ARG A 300 -16.94 19.66 -5.55
C ARG A 300 -16.80 18.23 -6.06
N ARG A 301 -15.72 17.95 -6.78
CA ARG A 301 -15.47 16.60 -7.33
C ARG A 301 -15.23 15.57 -6.23
N THR A 302 -14.49 15.93 -5.18
CA THR A 302 -14.16 15.02 -4.07
C THR A 302 -15.29 14.89 -3.04
N SER A 303 -16.17 15.89 -2.91
CA SER A 303 -17.35 15.82 -2.05
C SER A 303 -18.49 15.00 -2.65
N GLY A 304 -18.37 14.56 -3.91
CA GLY A 304 -19.36 13.75 -4.63
C GLY A 304 -20.72 14.42 -4.78
N ALA A 305 -20.73 15.72 -5.08
CA ALA A 305 -21.95 16.39 -5.52
C ALA A 305 -22.42 15.75 -6.85
N ASP A 306 -23.73 15.54 -7.00
CA ASP A 306 -24.38 14.78 -8.11
C ASP A 306 -24.03 15.27 -9.52
N THR A 307 -23.43 16.46 -9.64
CA THR A 307 -22.82 16.96 -10.86
C THR A 307 -21.31 16.99 -10.69
N ALA A 308 -20.64 15.89 -11.05
CA ALA A 308 -19.19 15.87 -11.21
C ALA A 308 -18.78 17.09 -12.05
N THR A 309 -18.08 18.04 -11.44
CA THR A 309 -17.69 19.27 -12.13
C THR A 309 -16.63 18.92 -13.17
N ASP A 310 -16.87 19.28 -14.42
CA ASP A 310 -15.88 19.13 -15.49
C ASP A 310 -14.62 19.96 -15.18
N LEU A 311 -13.47 19.46 -15.65
CA LEU A 311 -12.27 20.27 -15.68
C LEU A 311 -12.46 21.46 -16.63
N PRO A 312 -11.87 22.63 -16.33
CA PRO A 312 -11.81 23.71 -17.30
C PRO A 312 -11.21 23.22 -18.63
N ALA A 313 -11.86 23.54 -19.76
CA ALA A 313 -11.49 23.03 -21.08
C ALA A 313 -10.00 23.25 -21.41
N ALA A 314 -9.47 24.45 -21.12
CA ALA A 314 -8.06 24.77 -21.32
C ALA A 314 -7.11 23.85 -20.53
N THR A 315 -7.51 23.42 -19.32
CA THR A 315 -6.74 22.46 -18.51
C THR A 315 -6.82 21.06 -19.11
N ALA A 316 -8.01 20.63 -19.55
CA ALA A 316 -8.21 19.32 -20.15
C ALA A 316 -7.45 19.15 -21.48
N GLU A 317 -7.42 20.20 -22.32
CA GLU A 317 -6.68 20.21 -23.58
C GLU A 317 -5.15 20.23 -23.36
N ALA A 318 -4.67 20.99 -22.38
CA ALA A 318 -3.24 21.07 -22.05
C ALA A 318 -2.70 19.77 -21.43
N ASP A 319 -3.54 19.07 -20.66
CA ASP A 319 -3.21 17.82 -19.99
C ASP A 319 -4.25 16.70 -20.24
N PRO A 320 -4.14 15.99 -21.38
CA PRO A 320 -5.02 14.88 -21.71
C PRO A 320 -4.93 13.69 -20.75
N ARG A 321 -3.88 13.58 -19.93
CA ARG A 321 -3.78 12.54 -18.91
C ARG A 321 -4.65 12.90 -17.71
N LEU A 322 -4.51 14.12 -17.22
CA LEU A 322 -5.39 14.64 -16.17
C LEU A 322 -6.86 14.59 -16.62
N ALA A 323 -7.17 14.94 -17.88
CA ALA A 323 -8.53 14.85 -18.41
C ALA A 323 -9.12 13.43 -18.33
N ARG A 324 -8.36 12.41 -18.76
CA ARG A 324 -8.78 10.99 -18.67
C ARG A 324 -8.93 10.52 -17.23
N PHE A 325 -7.99 10.90 -16.36
CA PHE A 325 -8.06 10.63 -14.92
C PHE A 325 -9.32 11.25 -14.31
N TRP A 326 -9.66 12.48 -14.69
CA TRP A 326 -10.80 13.21 -14.14
C TRP A 326 -12.15 12.64 -14.56
N ALA A 327 -12.25 12.18 -15.81
CA ALA A 327 -13.45 11.59 -16.37
C ALA A 327 -13.76 10.19 -15.80
N ALA A 328 -12.75 9.49 -15.27
CA ALA A 328 -12.94 8.16 -14.69
C ALA A 328 -13.73 8.20 -13.36
N PRO A 329 -14.39 7.09 -12.97
CA PRO A 329 -14.96 6.92 -11.63
C PRO A 329 -13.91 7.06 -10.53
N TRP A 330 -14.22 7.81 -9.47
CA TRP A 330 -13.27 8.10 -8.38
C TRP A 330 -13.68 7.41 -7.08
N THR A 331 -12.72 6.76 -6.44
CA THR A 331 -12.76 6.49 -5.00
C THR A 331 -11.89 7.52 -4.30
N VAL A 332 -12.48 8.32 -3.41
CA VAL A 332 -11.75 9.32 -2.62
C VAL A 332 -11.50 8.76 -1.24
N SER A 333 -10.24 8.64 -0.86
CA SER A 333 -9.81 8.03 0.40
C SER A 333 -9.09 9.05 1.28
N SER A 334 -9.49 9.13 2.55
CA SER A 334 -8.89 9.99 3.56
C SER A 334 -8.28 9.11 4.66
N LEU A 335 -6.95 9.10 4.74
CA LEU A 335 -6.19 8.41 5.76
C LEU A 335 -5.82 9.37 6.89
N ARG A 336 -6.49 9.23 8.03
CA ARG A 336 -6.21 9.99 9.26
C ARG A 336 -5.26 9.20 10.14
N ARG A 337 -4.23 9.88 10.65
CA ARG A 337 -3.25 9.32 11.58
C ARG A 337 -3.38 9.96 12.95
N PRO A 338 -3.21 9.21 14.04
CA PRO A 338 -3.19 9.75 15.39
C PRO A 338 -2.23 10.94 15.52
N GLY A 339 -2.68 12.02 16.17
CA GLY A 339 -1.85 13.21 16.42
C GLY A 339 -1.47 14.03 15.18
N LYS A 340 -2.00 13.71 13.98
CA LYS A 340 -1.79 14.51 12.76
C LYS A 340 -3.10 15.22 12.37
N PRO A 341 -3.11 16.56 12.29
CA PRO A 341 -4.35 17.31 12.09
C PRO A 341 -4.95 17.12 10.69
N ASN A 342 -4.11 16.94 9.67
CA ASN A 342 -4.54 16.83 8.28
C ASN A 342 -4.44 15.37 7.78
N PRO A 343 -5.52 14.82 7.20
CA PRO A 343 -5.48 13.50 6.57
C PRO A 343 -4.61 13.52 5.31
N ILE A 344 -4.10 12.34 4.95
CA ILE A 344 -3.56 12.10 3.61
C ILE A 344 -4.75 11.75 2.73
N VAL A 345 -5.01 12.57 1.70
CA VAL A 345 -6.14 12.37 0.78
C VAL A 345 -5.61 11.82 -0.54
N VAL A 346 -6.10 10.65 -0.92
CA VAL A 346 -5.73 9.92 -2.13
C VAL A 346 -6.98 9.65 -2.97
N VAL A 347 -6.90 9.96 -4.25
CA VAL A 347 -7.92 9.63 -5.24
C VAL A 347 -7.44 8.45 -6.05
N HIS A 348 -8.23 7.38 -6.07
CA HIS A 348 -8.07 6.28 -7.03
C HIS A 348 -9.09 6.47 -8.15
N ALA A 349 -8.59 6.67 -9.37
CA ALA A 349 -9.41 6.75 -10.57
C ALA A 349 -9.34 5.41 -11.32
N GLU A 350 -10.50 4.79 -11.53
CA GLU A 350 -10.61 3.44 -12.09
C GLU A 350 -9.88 3.33 -13.44
N GLY A 351 -8.92 2.40 -13.52
CA GLY A 351 -8.11 2.16 -14.71
C GLY A 351 -7.11 3.28 -15.06
N GLN A 352 -7.02 4.34 -14.25
CA GLN A 352 -6.10 5.48 -14.48
C GLN A 352 -5.01 5.61 -13.40
N GLY A 353 -5.22 5.01 -12.21
CA GLY A 353 -4.23 4.98 -11.12
C GLY A 353 -4.55 5.96 -9.99
N PHE A 354 -3.52 6.48 -9.34
CA PHE A 354 -3.66 7.29 -8.12
C PHE A 354 -3.22 8.74 -8.31
N ALA A 355 -3.87 9.64 -7.56
CA ALA A 355 -3.44 11.01 -7.38
C ALA A 355 -3.59 11.43 -5.91
N ARG A 356 -2.65 12.26 -5.43
CA ARG A 356 -2.66 12.82 -4.08
C ARG A 356 -3.19 14.24 -4.11
N VAL A 357 -4.08 14.55 -3.17
CA VAL A 357 -4.56 15.91 -2.93
C VAL A 357 -3.65 16.56 -1.89
N GLY A 358 -2.97 17.62 -2.31
CA GLY A 358 -2.04 18.38 -1.48
C GLY A 358 -2.69 19.61 -0.84
N ARG A 359 -1.86 20.61 -0.54
CA ARG A 359 -2.32 21.87 0.06
C ARG A 359 -2.99 22.76 -0.97
N THR A 360 -3.88 23.62 -0.47
CA THR A 360 -4.48 24.71 -1.22
C THR A 360 -3.71 26.00 -0.98
N GLU A 361 -3.24 26.62 -2.05
CA GLU A 361 -2.51 27.89 -2.04
C GLU A 361 -3.07 28.79 -3.15
N ALA A 362 -3.34 30.06 -2.83
CA ALA A 362 -3.87 31.05 -3.78
C ALA A 362 -5.10 30.57 -4.61
N GLY A 363 -5.98 29.75 -4.01
CA GLY A 363 -7.19 29.23 -4.67
C GLY A 363 -6.98 28.01 -5.56
N ALA A 364 -5.75 27.48 -5.66
CA ALA A 364 -5.44 26.24 -6.36
C ALA A 364 -4.99 25.16 -5.36
N THR A 365 -5.41 23.92 -5.58
CA THR A 365 -5.00 22.77 -4.78
C THR A 365 -4.02 21.91 -5.57
N ALA A 366 -2.89 21.58 -4.96
CA ALA A 366 -1.94 20.64 -5.55
C ALA A 366 -2.62 19.28 -5.79
N PHE A 367 -2.50 18.77 -7.00
CA PHE A 367 -3.11 17.51 -7.41
C PHE A 367 -2.14 16.80 -8.35
N VAL A 368 -1.45 15.80 -7.82
CA VAL A 368 -0.30 15.17 -8.48
C VAL A 368 -0.52 13.67 -8.48
N THR A 369 -0.18 13.01 -9.58
CA THR A 369 -0.18 11.56 -9.65
C THR A 369 0.72 10.96 -8.58
N ASP A 370 0.32 9.80 -8.08
CA ASP A 370 1.08 9.06 -7.09
C ASP A 370 1.24 7.61 -7.57
N SER A 371 2.37 6.99 -7.25
CA SER A 371 2.55 5.58 -7.56
C SER A 371 1.84 4.71 -6.53
N PRO A 372 1.27 3.56 -6.91
CA PRO A 372 0.69 2.61 -5.95
C PRO A 372 1.64 2.27 -4.79
N ALA A 373 2.93 2.14 -5.12
CA ALA A 373 4.08 2.00 -4.24
C ALA A 373 4.17 3.09 -3.14
N ASN A 374 4.01 4.36 -3.51
CA ASN A 374 4.06 5.49 -2.57
C ASN A 374 2.78 5.64 -1.74
N VAL A 375 1.64 5.26 -2.29
CA VAL A 375 0.38 5.15 -1.55
C VAL A 375 0.51 4.05 -0.49
N TYR A 376 1.06 2.89 -0.85
CA TYR A 376 1.32 1.79 0.07
C TYR A 376 2.26 2.17 1.22
N ARG A 377 3.37 2.85 0.93
CA ARG A 377 4.27 3.43 1.95
C ARG A 377 3.55 4.35 2.94
N SER A 378 2.51 5.06 2.49
CA SER A 378 1.73 5.94 3.37
C SER A 378 0.87 5.14 4.36
N LEU A 379 0.38 3.95 3.97
CA LEU A 379 -0.28 3.01 4.88
C LEU A 379 0.70 2.40 5.88
N VAL A 380 1.86 1.91 5.41
CA VAL A 380 2.89 1.37 6.30
C VAL A 380 3.31 2.41 7.33
N ARG A 381 3.51 3.67 6.93
CA ARG A 381 3.84 4.77 7.86
C ARG A 381 2.70 5.11 8.81
N ALA A 382 1.46 4.83 8.45
CA ALA A 382 0.34 5.08 9.34
C ALA A 382 0.22 4.01 10.43
N LEU A 383 0.54 2.75 10.10
CA LEU A 383 0.25 1.59 10.94
C LEU A 383 1.48 0.97 11.63
N LEU A 384 2.69 1.14 11.06
CA LEU A 384 3.91 0.46 11.47
C LEU A 384 5.10 1.41 11.77
N GLY A 385 4.94 2.73 11.65
CA GLY A 385 6.05 3.68 11.77
C GLY A 385 5.74 5.02 12.41
#